data_AF-A0A7Y2UDV4-F1
#
_entry.id   AF-A0A7Y2UDV4-F1
#
_cell.length_a   1.000
_cell.length_b   1.000
_cell.length_c   1.000
_cell.angle_alpha   90.00
_cell.angle_beta   90.00
_cell.angle_gamma   90.00
#
_symmetry.space_group_name_H-M   'P 1'
#
loop_
_entity.id
_entity.type
_entity.pdbx_description
1 polymer ?
#
loop_
_entity_poly.entity_id
_entity_poly.type
_entity_poly.pdbx_seq_one_letter_code
_entity_poly.pdbx_strand_id
1 'polypeptide(L)'
;VFAGVHRNWFEGLENLALSALEEELDQDGIEALINSSAAELSWNPLPGMTFDTGGTIARVKSGEPASVQDMLPELLHNLIAREQSPYALWWHKGSSQVSAQLVSCAGMPDGETYLGMMMDEDLVVAPEITEHAPEVDYMDEILSDLTD
;
A
#
# COMPACT_ATOMS: atom_id res chain seq x y z
N VAL A 1 3.09 -4.01 -14.09
CA VAL A 1 2.52 -5.14 -13.33
C VAL A 1 2.45 -4.78 -11.84
N PHE A 2 1.37 -5.12 -11.12
CA PHE A 2 1.27 -4.90 -9.67
C PHE A 2 2.14 -5.93 -8.93
N ALA A 3 2.82 -5.53 -7.85
CA ALA A 3 3.82 -6.36 -7.15
C ALA A 3 3.30 -7.75 -6.73
N GLY A 4 1.99 -7.89 -6.49
CA GLY A 4 1.35 -9.17 -6.14
C GLY A 4 1.53 -10.30 -7.16
N VAL A 5 1.85 -10.00 -8.42
CA VAL A 5 2.13 -11.02 -9.45
C VAL A 5 3.49 -11.71 -9.21
N HIS A 6 4.40 -11.06 -8.48
CA HIS A 6 5.71 -11.59 -8.11
C HIS A 6 5.71 -12.30 -6.76
N ARG A 7 4.55 -12.76 -6.27
CA ARG A 7 4.43 -13.46 -4.98
C ARG A 7 5.46 -14.58 -4.82
N ASN A 8 5.56 -15.47 -5.82
CA ASN A 8 6.48 -16.62 -5.76
C ASN A 8 7.95 -16.18 -5.64
N TRP A 9 8.29 -15.04 -6.23
CA TRP A 9 9.63 -14.49 -6.13
C TRP A 9 9.93 -13.97 -4.72
N PHE A 10 9.00 -13.23 -4.11
CA PHE A 10 9.12 -12.82 -2.70
C PHE A 10 9.18 -14.02 -1.75
N GLU A 11 8.37 -15.07 -1.99
CA GLU A 11 8.43 -16.31 -1.20
C GLU A 11 9.78 -17.03 -1.36
N GLY A 12 10.37 -17.00 -2.56
CA GLY A 12 11.72 -17.52 -2.80
C GLY A 12 12.80 -16.77 -2.03
N LEU A 13 12.73 -15.43 -2.00
CA LEU A 13 13.66 -14.60 -1.22
C LEU A 13 13.53 -14.84 0.29
N GLU A 14 12.31 -15.01 0.79
CA GLU A 14 12.06 -15.34 2.20
C GLU A 14 12.68 -16.69 2.57
N ASN A 15 12.47 -17.72 1.76
CA ASN A 15 13.07 -19.03 1.99
C ASN A 15 14.61 -18.98 1.95
N LEU A 16 15.19 -18.21 1.02
CA LEU A 16 16.63 -18.00 0.94
C LEU A 16 17.19 -17.34 2.21
N ALA A 17 16.48 -16.34 2.75
CA ALA A 17 16.86 -15.71 4.01
C ALA A 17 16.78 -16.69 5.20
N LEU A 18 15.79 -17.59 5.22
CA LEU A 18 15.67 -18.63 6.24
C LEU A 18 16.77 -19.69 6.10
N SER A 19 17.09 -20.15 4.89
CA SER A 19 18.17 -21.12 4.65
C SER A 19 19.54 -20.58 5.08
N ALA A 20 19.78 -19.28 4.91
CA ALA A 20 21.01 -18.64 5.38
C ALA A 20 21.18 -18.65 6.92
N LEU A 21 20.09 -18.86 7.68
CA LEU A 21 20.14 -19.01 9.14
C LEU A 21 20.36 -20.47 9.57
N GLU A 22 19.92 -21.43 8.77
CA GLU A 22 19.94 -22.86 9.10
C GLU A 22 21.20 -23.57 8.60
N GLU A 23 21.67 -23.18 7.43
CA GLU A 23 22.84 -23.76 6.78
C GLU A 23 24.09 -22.94 7.12
N GLU A 24 25.22 -23.59 7.38
CA GLU A 24 26.54 -22.93 7.47
C GLU A 24 27.01 -22.49 6.07
N LEU A 25 26.20 -21.69 5.37
CA LEU A 25 26.55 -21.11 4.09
C LEU A 25 27.67 -20.09 4.31
N ASP A 26 28.74 -20.24 3.54
CA ASP A 26 29.74 -19.20 3.43
C ASP A 26 29.20 -18.02 2.62
N GLN A 27 29.92 -16.89 2.70
CA GLN A 27 29.53 -15.66 2.01
C GLN A 27 29.35 -15.87 0.50
N ASP A 28 30.23 -16.67 -0.12
CA ASP A 28 30.20 -16.95 -1.55
C ASP A 28 28.93 -17.72 -1.95
N GLY A 29 28.49 -18.67 -1.12
CA GLY A 29 27.24 -19.39 -1.32
C GLY A 29 26.01 -18.47 -1.29
N ILE A 30 25.95 -17.54 -0.33
CA ILE A 30 24.85 -16.57 -0.23
C ILE A 30 24.83 -15.65 -1.45
N GLU A 31 25.98 -15.11 -1.86
CA GLU A 31 26.07 -14.22 -3.03
C GLU A 31 25.63 -14.94 -4.32
N ALA A 32 26.04 -16.20 -4.51
CA ALA A 32 25.63 -16.99 -5.66
C ALA A 32 24.09 -17.18 -5.70
N LEU A 33 23.48 -17.49 -4.54
CA LEU A 33 22.05 -17.69 -4.44
C LEU A 33 21.26 -16.40 -4.69
N ILE A 34 21.70 -15.26 -4.13
CA ILE A 34 21.08 -13.94 -4.36
C ILE A 34 21.13 -13.59 -5.86
N ASN A 35 22.28 -13.76 -6.50
CA ASN A 35 22.44 -13.44 -7.92
C ASN A 35 21.58 -14.35 -8.82
N SER A 36 21.41 -15.61 -8.45
CA SER A 36 20.53 -16.54 -9.16
C SER A 36 19.03 -16.25 -8.97
N SER A 37 18.69 -15.54 -7.90
CA SER A 37 17.31 -15.20 -7.52
C SER A 37 16.90 -13.80 -7.98
N ALA A 38 17.70 -13.10 -8.79
CA ALA A 38 17.34 -11.76 -9.26
C ALA A 38 16.10 -11.78 -10.16
N ALA A 39 15.13 -10.91 -9.90
CA ALA A 39 14.02 -10.63 -10.81
C ALA A 39 14.02 -9.16 -11.21
N GLU A 40 13.69 -8.91 -12.46
CA GLU A 40 13.49 -7.55 -12.95
C GLU A 40 12.07 -7.09 -12.58
N LEU A 41 11.98 -6.17 -11.62
CA LEU A 41 10.74 -5.52 -11.23
C LEU A 41 10.59 -4.20 -12.00
N SER A 42 10.22 -4.29 -13.29
CA SER A 42 9.95 -3.11 -14.11
C SER A 42 8.45 -2.95 -14.40
N TRP A 43 7.94 -1.72 -14.18
CA TRP A 43 6.67 -1.31 -14.80
C TRP A 43 6.97 -0.81 -16.21
N ASN A 44 6.44 -1.51 -17.22
CA ASN A 44 6.54 -1.09 -18.60
C ASN A 44 5.22 -0.45 -19.02
N PRO A 45 5.18 0.89 -19.23
CA PRO A 45 3.96 1.55 -19.66
C PRO A 45 3.59 1.12 -21.08
N LEU A 46 2.29 1.03 -21.36
CA LEU A 46 1.80 0.75 -22.70
C LEU A 46 2.28 1.86 -23.68
N PRO A 47 2.83 1.47 -24.86
CA PRO A 47 3.24 2.44 -25.87
C PRO A 47 2.06 3.30 -26.34
N GLY A 48 2.32 4.58 -26.62
CA GLY A 48 1.29 5.50 -27.13
C GLY A 48 0.29 6.00 -26.09
N MET A 49 0.54 5.74 -24.79
CA MET A 49 -0.21 6.35 -23.70
C MET A 49 0.37 7.73 -23.36
N THR A 50 -0.51 8.70 -23.15
CA THR A 50 -0.16 10.05 -22.68
C THR A 50 -0.88 10.33 -21.38
N PHE A 51 -0.16 10.99 -20.47
CA PHE A 51 -0.59 11.23 -19.10
C PHE A 51 -0.71 12.71 -18.86
N ASP A 52 -1.83 13.11 -18.27
CA ASP A 52 -2.10 14.47 -17.84
C ASP A 52 -2.46 14.42 -16.35
N THR A 53 -1.46 14.75 -15.52
CA THR A 53 -1.60 14.83 -14.07
C THR A 53 -1.63 16.29 -13.66
N GLY A 54 -2.74 16.97 -13.92
CA GLY A 54 -3.04 18.26 -13.32
C GLY A 54 -3.19 18.13 -11.80
N GLY A 55 -3.16 19.26 -11.08
CA GLY A 55 -3.26 19.27 -9.61
C GLY A 55 -4.54 18.62 -9.07
N THR A 56 -5.66 18.70 -9.80
CA THR A 56 -6.96 18.17 -9.40
C THR A 56 -7.47 17.01 -10.24
N ILE A 57 -6.80 16.68 -11.35
CA ILE A 57 -7.23 15.64 -12.28
C ILE A 57 -6.06 14.77 -12.71
N ALA A 58 -6.29 13.46 -12.77
CA ALA A 58 -5.40 12.52 -13.44
C ALA A 58 -6.14 11.91 -14.61
N ARG A 59 -5.51 11.90 -15.78
CA ARG A 59 -6.07 11.37 -17.01
C ARG A 59 -5.00 10.59 -17.76
N VAL A 60 -5.39 9.43 -18.29
CA VAL A 60 -4.64 8.73 -19.33
C VAL A 60 -5.40 8.84 -20.65
N LYS A 61 -4.66 9.01 -21.75
CA LYS A 61 -5.20 9.01 -23.11
C LYS A 61 -4.37 8.05 -23.94
N SER A 62 -5.04 7.18 -24.69
CA SER A 62 -4.40 6.33 -25.70
C SER A 62 -4.42 7.02 -27.06
N GLY A 63 -3.33 6.90 -27.81
CA GLY A 63 -3.29 7.25 -29.24
C GLY A 63 -4.03 6.26 -30.14
N GLU A 64 -4.42 5.09 -29.61
CA GLU A 64 -5.13 4.02 -30.31
C GLU A 64 -6.47 3.71 -29.62
N PRO A 65 -7.41 3.00 -30.30
CA PRO A 65 -8.64 2.54 -29.65
C PRO A 65 -8.31 1.49 -28.56
N ALA A 66 -8.21 1.95 -27.32
CA ALA A 66 -7.98 1.13 -26.13
C ALA A 66 -9.25 0.99 -25.28
N SER A 67 -9.42 -0.14 -24.62
CA SER A 67 -10.51 -0.30 -23.65
C SER A 67 -10.16 0.39 -22.33
N VAL A 68 -11.18 0.69 -21.52
CA VAL A 68 -10.98 1.21 -20.15
C VAL A 68 -10.14 0.24 -19.30
N GLN A 69 -10.26 -1.06 -19.55
CA GLN A 69 -9.51 -2.08 -18.82
C GLN A 69 -8.00 -2.02 -19.12
N ASP A 70 -7.62 -1.60 -20.33
CA ASP A 70 -6.22 -1.43 -20.72
C ASP A 70 -5.62 -0.13 -20.15
N MET A 71 -6.48 0.89 -19.96
CA MET A 71 -6.09 2.21 -19.47
C MET A 71 -6.04 2.29 -17.94
N LEU A 72 -6.83 1.50 -17.24
CA LEU A 72 -6.95 1.55 -15.78
C LEU A 72 -5.63 1.25 -15.04
N PRO A 73 -4.85 0.21 -15.38
CA PRO A 73 -3.59 -0.07 -14.72
C PRO A 73 -2.58 1.09 -14.86
N GLU A 74 -2.56 1.73 -16.03
CA GLU A 74 -1.70 2.89 -16.30
C GLU A 74 -2.10 4.09 -15.44
N LEU A 75 -3.40 4.41 -15.36
CA LEU A 75 -3.90 5.49 -14.52
C LEU A 75 -3.56 5.24 -13.04
N LEU A 76 -3.81 4.03 -12.54
CA LEU A 76 -3.51 3.64 -11.16
C LEU A 76 -2.01 3.71 -10.86
N HIS A 77 -1.17 3.20 -11.76
CA HIS A 77 0.28 3.27 -11.59
C HIS A 77 0.74 4.73 -11.47
N ASN A 78 0.23 5.63 -12.32
CA ASN A 78 0.60 7.04 -12.27
C ASN A 78 0.09 7.76 -11.01
N LEU A 79 -1.12 7.43 -10.55
CA LEU A 79 -1.64 7.95 -9.28
C LEU A 79 -0.79 7.51 -8.09
N ILE A 80 -0.45 6.22 -8.03
CA ILE A 80 0.44 5.67 -7.01
C ILE A 80 1.81 6.33 -7.10
N ALA A 81 2.42 6.41 -8.29
CA ALA A 81 3.73 7.03 -8.47
C ALA A 81 3.73 8.50 -8.05
N ARG A 82 2.65 9.25 -8.32
CA ARG A 82 2.53 10.66 -7.94
C ARG A 82 2.38 10.86 -6.43
N GLU A 83 1.49 10.10 -5.81
CA GLU A 83 1.07 10.34 -4.41
C GLU A 83 1.90 9.53 -3.41
N GLN A 84 2.38 8.35 -3.82
CA GLN A 84 3.12 7.41 -2.98
C GLN A 84 4.63 7.42 -3.26
N SER A 85 5.16 8.30 -4.13
CA SER A 85 6.62 8.41 -4.32
C SER A 85 7.41 8.65 -3.01
N PRO A 86 6.93 9.41 -2.01
CA PRO A 86 7.67 9.55 -0.76
C PRO A 86 7.38 8.42 0.23
N TYR A 87 6.45 7.51 -0.09
CA TYR A 87 6.04 6.42 0.80
C TYR A 87 6.77 5.13 0.44
N ALA A 88 7.18 4.40 1.47
CA ALA A 88 7.61 3.02 1.34
C ALA A 88 6.52 2.09 1.86
N LEU A 89 6.39 0.96 1.18
CA LEU A 89 5.45 -0.09 1.54
C LEU A 89 6.21 -1.22 2.24
N TRP A 90 5.72 -1.58 3.41
CA TRP A 90 6.28 -2.64 4.25
C TRP A 90 5.22 -3.68 4.52
N TRP A 91 5.57 -4.96 4.50
CA TRP A 91 4.61 -6.02 4.81
C TRP A 91 5.30 -7.24 5.37
N HIS A 92 4.52 -8.07 6.06
CA HIS A 92 4.90 -9.40 6.48
C HIS A 92 3.69 -10.33 6.52
N LYS A 93 3.95 -11.63 6.44
CA LYS A 93 2.89 -12.67 6.55
C LYS A 93 2.37 -12.87 7.98
N GLY A 94 3.00 -12.22 8.94
CA GLY A 94 2.72 -12.44 10.36
C GLY A 94 3.45 -13.67 10.90
N SER A 95 3.14 -14.01 12.14
CA SER A 95 3.68 -15.15 12.87
C SER A 95 2.60 -15.72 13.79
N SER A 96 2.97 -16.63 14.70
CA SER A 96 2.07 -17.08 15.76
C SER A 96 1.72 -15.98 16.78
N GLN A 97 2.47 -14.88 16.80
CA GLN A 97 2.34 -13.79 17.78
C GLN A 97 1.93 -12.45 17.16
N VAL A 98 2.00 -12.31 15.83
CA VAL A 98 1.74 -11.06 15.13
C VAL A 98 0.89 -11.34 13.90
N SER A 99 -0.18 -10.58 13.71
CA SER A 99 -1.02 -10.70 12.53
C SER A 99 -0.27 -10.29 11.24
N ALA A 100 -0.76 -10.72 10.07
CA ALA A 100 -0.22 -10.23 8.81
C ALA A 100 -0.56 -8.74 8.64
N GLN A 101 0.43 -7.90 8.34
CA GLN A 101 0.23 -6.45 8.20
C GLN A 101 0.82 -5.92 6.89
N LEU A 102 0.21 -4.82 6.42
CA LEU A 102 0.66 -4.03 5.28
C LEU A 102 0.68 -2.56 5.72
N VAL A 103 1.86 -1.95 5.73
CA VAL A 103 2.10 -0.61 6.26
C VAL A 103 2.65 0.28 5.16
N SER A 104 2.08 1.47 5.03
CA SER A 104 2.63 2.54 4.18
C SER A 104 3.07 3.70 5.07
N CYS A 105 4.34 4.09 4.99
CA CYS A 105 4.89 5.21 5.75
C CYS A 105 5.84 6.04 4.88
N ALA A 106 6.02 7.32 5.22
CA ALA A 106 6.92 8.20 4.48
C ALA A 106 8.38 7.80 4.74
N GLY A 107 9.02 7.14 3.76
CA GLY A 107 10.38 6.62 3.88
C GLY A 107 10.48 5.40 4.81
N MET A 108 11.50 5.37 5.67
CA MET A 108 11.69 4.28 6.64
C MET A 108 10.72 4.44 7.81
N PRO A 109 10.13 3.36 8.34
CA PRO A 109 9.38 3.42 9.58
C PRO A 109 10.29 3.91 10.69
N ASP A 110 9.76 4.76 11.57
CA ASP A 110 10.47 5.11 12.79
C ASP A 110 10.50 3.92 13.77
N GLY A 111 11.25 4.07 14.87
CA GLY A 111 11.42 2.98 15.83
C GLY A 111 10.11 2.48 16.43
N GLU A 112 9.16 3.39 16.68
CA GLU A 112 7.85 3.06 17.23
C GLU A 112 7.00 2.28 16.22
N THR A 113 6.90 2.76 14.98
CA THR A 113 6.20 2.07 13.89
C THR A 113 6.81 0.70 13.63
N TYR A 114 8.14 0.60 13.60
CA TYR A 114 8.83 -0.67 13.40
C TYR A 114 8.57 -1.67 14.54
N LEU A 115 8.58 -1.20 15.80
CA LEU A 115 8.21 -2.03 16.95
C LEU A 115 6.75 -2.46 16.88
N GLY A 116 5.84 -1.56 16.49
CA GLY A 116 4.42 -1.85 16.27
C GLY A 116 4.17 -2.85 15.15
N MET A 117 5.07 -3.00 14.18
CA MET A 117 5.00 -4.08 13.19
C MET A 117 5.43 -5.44 13.76
N MET A 118 6.24 -5.45 14.83
CA MET A 118 6.72 -6.68 15.48
C MET A 118 5.84 -7.11 16.65
N MET A 119 4.90 -6.28 17.06
CA MET A 119 3.99 -6.52 18.18
C MET A 119 2.57 -6.40 17.63
N ASP A 120 1.67 -7.34 17.92
CA ASP A 120 0.24 -7.16 17.62
C ASP A 120 -0.39 -6.20 18.66
N GLU A 121 0.24 -5.05 18.89
CA GLU A 121 -0.38 -3.97 19.62
C GLU A 121 -1.56 -3.50 18.78
N ASP A 122 -2.77 -3.69 19.31
CA ASP A 122 -4.02 -3.32 18.67
C ASP A 122 -3.83 -1.94 18.03
N LEU A 123 -3.85 -1.90 16.69
CA LEU A 123 -3.92 -0.66 15.93
C LEU A 123 -5.04 0.13 16.58
N VAL A 124 -4.67 1.19 17.31
CA VAL A 124 -5.61 2.00 18.08
C VAL A 124 -6.79 2.24 17.17
N VAL A 125 -7.93 1.62 17.51
CA VAL A 125 -9.17 1.74 16.75
C VAL A 125 -9.30 3.24 16.51
N ALA A 126 -9.23 3.66 15.24
CA ALA A 126 -9.35 5.06 14.89
C ALA A 126 -10.51 5.60 15.73
N PRO A 127 -10.31 6.66 16.53
CA PRO A 127 -11.31 7.07 17.50
C PRO A 127 -12.62 7.11 16.74
N GLU A 128 -13.59 6.29 17.17
CA GLU A 128 -14.92 6.32 16.57
C GLU A 128 -15.27 7.80 16.52
N ILE A 129 -15.36 8.33 15.31
CA ILE A 129 -15.94 9.64 15.09
C ILE A 129 -17.37 9.42 15.51
N THR A 130 -17.62 9.61 16.80
CA THR A 130 -18.93 9.85 17.36
C THR A 130 -19.29 11.23 16.84
N GLU A 131 -19.67 11.26 15.56
CA GLU A 131 -20.63 12.21 15.04
C GLU A 131 -21.92 11.96 15.81
N HIS A 132 -21.94 12.35 17.09
CA HIS A 132 -23.16 12.89 17.64
C HIS A 132 -23.40 14.17 16.86
N ALA A 133 -24.13 14.03 15.76
CA ALA A 133 -24.90 15.14 15.23
C ALA A 133 -25.59 15.80 16.44
N PRO A 134 -25.50 17.13 16.62
CA PRO A 134 -26.27 17.78 17.65
C PRO A 134 -27.73 17.38 17.41
N GLU A 135 -28.36 16.71 18.38
CA GLU A 135 -29.80 16.56 18.38
C GLU A 135 -30.36 17.98 18.34
N VAL A 136 -30.81 18.40 17.17
CA VAL A 136 -31.55 19.64 17.01
C VAL A 136 -32.84 19.39 17.78
N ASP A 137 -33.00 20.06 18.92
CA ASP A 137 -34.18 19.96 19.75
C ASP A 137 -35.34 20.66 19.05
N TYR A 138 -35.99 19.94 18.13
CA TYR A 138 -37.13 20.41 17.34
C TYR A 138 -38.35 20.76 18.21
N MET A 139 -38.33 20.48 19.52
CA MET A 139 -39.42 20.86 20.42
C MET A 139 -39.45 22.36 20.72
N ASP A 140 -38.31 23.03 20.75
CA ASP A 140 -38.26 24.47 21.07
C ASP A 140 -38.76 25.33 19.90
N GLU A 141 -38.49 24.92 18.65
CA GLU A 141 -38.91 25.66 17.44
C GLU A 141 -40.43 25.57 17.20
N ILE A 142 -41.05 24.43 17.53
CA ILE A 142 -42.50 24.24 17.41
C ILE A 142 -43.25 25.01 18.49
N LEU A 143 -42.67 25.18 19.67
CA LEU A 143 -43.31 25.90 20.78
C LEU A 143 -43.24 27.42 20.59
N SER A 144 -42.20 27.95 19.94
CA SER A 144 -42.12 29.38 19.62
C SER A 144 -43.15 29.84 18.59
N ASP A 145 -43.49 28.99 17.61
CA ASP A 145 -44.46 29.31 16.55
C ASP A 145 -45.92 29.28 17.02
N LEU A 146 -46.21 28.76 18.21
CA LEU A 146 -47.55 28.69 18.80
C LEU A 146 -47.89 29.88 19.71
N THR A 147 -46.94 30.80 19.93
CA THR A 147 -47.09 31.93 20.87
C THR A 147 -47.20 33.32 20.24
N ASP A 148 -47.29 33.45 18.92
CA ASP A 148 -47.60 34.72 18.22
C ASP A 148 -49.04 34.78 17.66
#